data_AF-A0A8T0DMC1-F1
#
_entry.id   AF-A0A8T0DMC1-F1
#
_cell.length_a   1.000
_cell.length_b   1.000
_cell.length_c   1.000
_cell.angle_alpha   90.00
_cell.angle_beta   90.00
_cell.angle_gamma   90.00
#
_symmetry.space_group_name_H-M   'P 1'
#
loop_
_entity.id
_entity.type
_entity.pdbx_description
1 polymer ?
#
loop_
_entity_poly.entity_id
_entity_poly.type
_entity_poly.pdbx_seq_one_letter_code
_entity_poly.pdbx_strand_id
1 'polypeptide(L)'
;MEASTFNAGPAANRISSGPVELTATKIREMMANAQKTIAERKVQLGLGETHTANGLNIPPGAIPDAETFDKMRRAAQLQAQIAARLNSGILSSYISSETDSSVIFDEEGKTIDATTGEEIQLTHYTPTLKANLRAKRAQQFKEVLQTNAQKKPTKNLTASPYFDPRLSLKAARRPRKQLTFYEPGKFIQLAQRIRTKYQLQQLQESVAQAVKRTGIASAAKLSTIQPKRAVDETEVPELEWWDVYILRNGVTSYSALNDAAEHGLPTSAVVNKAWITNLVEHPVKLKAPKELSKRPEIPLLLTKKERKKLRRQNRQEAQKERQEKVRLGLMPPPEPKVRLANLMRVLGSDAVQDPSKVEAYVRAQMESRKRAHEASNAARKLTKEQARYKRIKKIKEDTSTIVHVAVYRVNDFSNPSHRFKVETNANQLLMTGLVALHSDCNVVVVEGGQRQQRKFERLMLHRIKWHEGKRGAGSFREDVTQSSGSTEPGCRLVWKGTVHQRAFDKVQFRACPTELFAREQFRKRDVEHYWDAAYSGAILESADK
;
A
#
# COMPACT_ATOMS: atom_id res chain seq x y z
N MET A 1 -53.18 51.07 -50.46
CA MET A 1 -53.58 51.63 -49.15
C MET A 1 -54.24 50.52 -48.39
N GLU A 2 -53.71 50.27 -47.18
CA GLU A 2 -54.41 49.66 -46.03
C GLU A 2 -54.97 48.23 -46.17
N ALA A 3 -55.11 47.42 -45.13
CA ALA A 3 -54.35 47.17 -43.92
C ALA A 3 -54.87 45.81 -43.39
N SER A 4 -53.98 45.12 -42.70
CA SER A 4 -54.12 43.91 -41.90
C SER A 4 -55.38 43.76 -41.01
N THR A 5 -55.80 42.51 -40.76
CA THR A 5 -56.12 41.92 -39.43
C THR A 5 -56.33 40.40 -39.59
N PHE A 6 -55.40 39.53 -39.17
CA PHE A 6 -55.24 38.90 -37.84
C PHE A 6 -56.42 38.02 -37.40
N ASN A 7 -56.23 36.69 -37.45
CA ASN A 7 -57.16 35.70 -36.90
C ASN A 7 -56.48 35.00 -35.69
N ALA A 8 -57.22 34.88 -34.60
CA ALA A 8 -56.74 34.54 -33.25
C ALA A 8 -56.61 33.02 -33.02
N GLY A 9 -55.49 32.61 -32.40
CA GLY A 9 -55.31 31.27 -31.81
C GLY A 9 -55.61 31.29 -30.30
N PRO A 10 -55.97 30.13 -29.69
CA PRO A 10 -56.45 30.08 -28.32
C PRO A 10 -55.33 30.18 -27.28
N ALA A 11 -55.76 30.60 -26.08
CA ALA A 11 -54.98 31.17 -25.00
C ALA A 11 -53.94 30.24 -24.34
N ALA A 12 -52.82 30.86 -23.94
CA ALA A 12 -51.77 30.29 -23.12
C ALA A 12 -52.18 30.25 -21.63
N ASN A 13 -52.01 29.09 -20.99
CA ASN A 13 -52.01 28.98 -19.53
C ASN A 13 -50.59 29.24 -19.01
N ARG A 14 -50.37 30.37 -18.32
CA ARG A 14 -49.13 30.68 -17.61
C ARG A 14 -49.11 29.95 -16.27
N ILE A 15 -48.16 29.04 -16.06
CA ILE A 15 -47.86 28.48 -14.73
C ILE A 15 -46.67 29.26 -14.16
N SER A 16 -46.85 29.87 -12.99
CA SER A 16 -45.82 30.56 -12.23
C SER A 16 -44.82 29.57 -11.63
N SER A 17 -43.52 29.77 -11.85
CA SER A 17 -42.44 29.01 -11.22
C SER A 17 -41.97 29.69 -9.93
N GLY A 18 -42.48 29.23 -8.79
CA GLY A 18 -41.82 29.38 -7.49
C GLY A 18 -40.85 28.21 -7.22
N PRO A 19 -39.90 28.33 -6.26
CA PRO A 19 -38.96 27.28 -5.94
C PRO A 19 -39.71 26.15 -5.22
N VAL A 20 -39.83 24.99 -5.87
CA VAL A 20 -40.41 23.80 -5.26
C VAL A 20 -39.32 23.10 -4.45
N GLU A 21 -39.40 23.17 -3.13
CA GLU A 21 -38.61 22.30 -2.25
C GLU A 21 -39.01 20.85 -2.50
N LEU A 22 -38.13 20.09 -3.14
CA LEU A 22 -38.35 18.68 -3.43
C LEU A 22 -38.13 17.87 -2.15
N THR A 23 -39.21 17.35 -1.58
CA THR A 23 -39.17 16.47 -0.40
C THR A 23 -38.35 15.20 -0.66
N ALA A 24 -37.69 14.67 0.37
CA ALA A 24 -36.80 13.49 0.27
C ALA A 24 -37.50 12.23 -0.30
N THR A 25 -38.82 12.18 -0.22
CA THR A 25 -39.66 11.12 -0.81
C THR A 25 -39.76 11.27 -2.33
N LYS A 26 -39.95 12.50 -2.83
CA LYS A 26 -39.99 12.82 -4.27
C LYS A 26 -38.63 12.55 -4.95
N ILE A 27 -37.54 12.79 -4.23
CA ILE A 27 -36.17 12.48 -4.70
C ILE A 27 -35.95 10.97 -4.80
N ARG A 28 -36.42 10.19 -3.80
CA ARG A 28 -36.37 8.72 -3.83
C ARG A 28 -37.17 8.14 -4.99
N GLU A 29 -38.34 8.69 -5.26
CA GLU A 29 -39.21 8.28 -6.37
C GLU A 29 -38.58 8.60 -7.73
N MET A 30 -37.99 9.78 -7.89
CA MET A 30 -37.31 10.18 -9.12
C MET A 30 -36.07 9.30 -9.39
N MET A 31 -35.32 8.95 -8.35
CA MET A 31 -34.17 8.04 -8.44
C MET A 31 -34.60 6.60 -8.75
N ALA A 32 -35.71 6.12 -8.18
CA ALA A 32 -36.27 4.81 -8.48
C ALA A 32 -36.77 4.72 -9.93
N ASN A 33 -37.40 5.78 -10.46
CA ASN A 33 -37.82 5.86 -11.86
C ASN A 33 -36.63 5.93 -12.82
N ALA A 34 -35.56 6.66 -12.46
CA ALA A 34 -34.31 6.64 -13.22
C ALA A 34 -33.66 5.24 -13.23
N GLN A 35 -33.68 4.51 -12.11
CA GLN A 35 -33.19 3.13 -12.07
C GLN A 35 -34.03 2.17 -12.91
N LYS A 36 -35.37 2.31 -12.90
CA LYS A 36 -36.28 1.52 -13.74
C LYS A 36 -36.05 1.75 -15.23
N THR A 37 -35.94 3.02 -15.66
CA THR A 37 -35.66 3.35 -17.08
C THR A 37 -34.30 2.84 -17.56
N ILE A 38 -33.29 2.81 -16.67
CA ILE A 38 -31.98 2.19 -16.97
C ILE A 38 -32.09 0.67 -17.06
N ALA A 39 -32.87 0.03 -16.19
CA ALA A 39 -33.10 -1.41 -16.22
C ALA A 39 -33.87 -1.84 -17.48
N GLU A 40 -34.93 -1.12 -17.84
CA GLU A 40 -35.72 -1.35 -19.07
C GLU A 40 -34.88 -1.18 -20.33
N ARG A 41 -34.01 -0.16 -20.38
CA ARG A 41 -33.06 0.02 -21.50
C ARG A 41 -31.98 -1.05 -21.56
N LYS A 42 -31.51 -1.58 -20.41
CA LYS A 42 -30.59 -2.73 -20.38
C LYS A 42 -31.24 -3.99 -20.96
N VAL A 43 -32.53 -4.18 -20.71
CA VAL A 43 -33.31 -5.28 -21.30
C VAL A 43 -33.49 -5.09 -22.81
N GLN A 44 -33.83 -3.88 -23.27
CA GLN A 44 -33.92 -3.56 -24.71
C GLN A 44 -32.60 -3.72 -25.46
N LEU A 45 -31.46 -3.55 -24.79
CA LEU A 45 -30.12 -3.75 -25.37
C LEU A 45 -29.64 -5.22 -25.30
N GLY A 46 -30.51 -6.17 -24.94
CA GLY A 46 -30.23 -7.61 -25.00
C GLY A 46 -29.32 -8.15 -23.88
N LEU A 47 -29.29 -7.48 -22.72
CA LEU A 47 -28.52 -7.88 -21.54
C LEU A 47 -29.41 -8.40 -20.38
N GLY A 48 -30.65 -8.80 -20.67
CA GLY A 48 -31.57 -9.40 -19.69
C GLY A 48 -31.19 -10.84 -19.31
N GLU A 49 -31.33 -11.16 -18.02
CA GLU A 49 -30.94 -12.42 -17.38
C GLU A 49 -31.67 -13.64 -17.97
N THR A 50 -30.92 -14.64 -18.42
CA THR A 50 -31.46 -15.99 -18.64
C THR A 50 -31.46 -16.72 -17.30
N HIS A 51 -32.62 -16.83 -16.66
CA HIS A 51 -32.78 -17.68 -15.47
C HIS A 51 -32.73 -19.16 -15.85
N THR A 52 -31.74 -19.90 -15.32
CA THR A 52 -31.88 -21.32 -14.96
C THR A 52 -30.99 -21.64 -13.75
N ALA A 53 -31.53 -22.50 -12.90
CA ALA A 53 -31.13 -22.92 -11.55
C ALA A 53 -29.63 -23.10 -11.26
N ASN A 54 -29.16 -22.52 -10.15
CA ASN A 54 -28.66 -23.26 -8.97
C ASN A 54 -28.16 -22.30 -7.88
N GLY A 55 -28.52 -22.60 -6.63
CA GLY A 55 -28.31 -21.75 -5.47
C GLY A 55 -26.85 -21.62 -5.05
N LEU A 56 -26.42 -20.38 -4.84
CA LEU A 56 -25.35 -19.99 -3.91
C LEU A 56 -25.76 -18.64 -3.29
N ASN A 57 -25.90 -18.65 -1.97
CA ASN A 57 -26.35 -17.53 -1.17
C ASN A 57 -25.23 -16.47 -1.09
N ILE A 58 -25.44 -15.31 -1.73
CA ILE A 58 -24.53 -14.15 -1.64
C ILE A 58 -25.30 -13.04 -0.91
N PRO A 59 -24.76 -12.46 0.17
CA PRO A 59 -25.44 -11.40 0.92
C PRO A 59 -25.64 -10.16 0.03
N PRO A 60 -26.77 -9.44 0.18
CA PRO A 60 -27.10 -8.32 -0.68
C PRO A 60 -26.13 -7.15 -0.46
N GLY A 61 -25.38 -6.76 -1.49
CA GLY A 61 -24.57 -5.53 -1.49
C GLY A 61 -23.15 -5.61 -2.06
N ALA A 62 -22.63 -6.78 -2.41
CA ALA A 62 -21.29 -6.91 -3.00
C ALA A 62 -21.34 -7.11 -4.53
N ILE A 63 -20.78 -6.17 -5.30
CA ILE A 63 -20.51 -6.34 -6.73
C ILE A 63 -19.16 -7.06 -6.85
N PRO A 64 -19.08 -8.29 -7.39
CA PRO A 64 -17.81 -8.99 -7.56
C PRO A 64 -16.98 -8.37 -8.69
N ASP A 65 -15.66 -8.25 -8.49
CA ASP A 65 -14.71 -7.74 -9.48
C ASP A 65 -14.81 -8.51 -10.82
N ALA A 66 -14.57 -7.83 -11.96
CA ALA A 66 -14.67 -8.40 -13.31
C ALA A 66 -13.87 -9.72 -13.49
N GLU A 67 -12.73 -9.85 -12.81
CA GLU A 67 -11.95 -11.10 -12.83
C GLU A 67 -12.65 -12.26 -12.11
N THR A 68 -13.38 -11.99 -11.03
CA THR A 68 -14.12 -13.02 -10.29
C THR A 68 -15.33 -13.50 -11.09
N PHE A 69 -15.98 -12.59 -11.83
CA PHE A 69 -17.07 -12.92 -12.74
C PHE A 69 -16.59 -13.77 -13.93
N ASP A 70 -15.43 -13.43 -14.52
CA ASP A 70 -14.82 -14.22 -15.59
C ASP A 70 -14.31 -15.58 -15.10
N LYS A 71 -13.78 -15.67 -13.88
CA LYS A 71 -13.36 -16.94 -13.25
C LYS A 71 -14.58 -17.83 -12.96
N MET A 72 -15.67 -17.26 -12.46
CA MET A 72 -16.92 -17.98 -12.18
C MET A 72 -17.58 -18.47 -13.46
N ARG A 73 -17.58 -17.66 -14.52
CA ARG A 73 -18.05 -18.05 -15.86
C ARG A 73 -17.21 -19.15 -16.49
N ARG A 74 -15.87 -19.09 -16.38
CA ARG A 74 -14.98 -20.16 -16.86
C ARG A 74 -15.13 -21.45 -16.05
N ALA A 75 -15.33 -21.36 -14.74
CA ALA A 75 -15.57 -22.52 -13.89
C ALA A 75 -16.89 -23.21 -14.24
N ALA A 76 -17.98 -22.43 -14.43
CA ALA A 76 -19.27 -22.96 -14.86
C ALA A 76 -19.20 -23.59 -16.26
N GLN A 77 -18.49 -22.97 -17.20
CA GLN A 77 -18.28 -23.52 -18.55
C GLN A 77 -17.49 -24.83 -18.50
N LEU A 78 -16.50 -24.95 -17.62
CA LEU A 78 -15.69 -26.16 -17.44
C LEU A 78 -16.48 -27.28 -16.77
N GLN A 79 -17.33 -26.96 -15.78
CA GLN A 79 -18.28 -27.91 -15.18
C GLN A 79 -19.32 -28.41 -16.19
N ALA A 80 -19.88 -27.51 -17.02
CA ALA A 80 -20.80 -27.89 -18.09
C ALA A 80 -20.11 -28.79 -19.14
N GLN A 81 -18.83 -28.53 -19.44
CA GLN A 81 -18.05 -29.34 -20.36
C GLN A 81 -17.70 -30.73 -19.79
N ILE A 82 -17.47 -30.82 -18.47
CA ILE A 82 -17.29 -32.11 -17.77
C ILE A 82 -18.61 -32.90 -17.76
N ALA A 83 -19.74 -32.26 -17.46
CA ALA A 83 -21.05 -32.91 -17.47
C ALA A 83 -21.43 -33.40 -18.88
N ALA A 84 -21.15 -32.60 -19.92
CA ALA A 84 -21.36 -32.99 -21.30
C ALA A 84 -20.46 -34.17 -21.74
N ARG A 85 -19.23 -34.28 -21.20
CA ARG A 85 -18.33 -35.41 -21.44
C ARG A 85 -18.67 -36.67 -20.65
N LEU A 86 -19.31 -36.54 -19.50
CA LEU A 86 -19.85 -37.67 -18.73
C LEU A 86 -21.10 -38.25 -19.42
N ASN A 87 -21.93 -37.42 -20.03
CA ASN A 87 -23.10 -37.87 -20.80
C ASN A 87 -22.76 -38.42 -22.20
N SER A 88 -21.53 -38.25 -22.69
CA SER A 88 -21.11 -38.75 -24.01
C SER A 88 -20.52 -40.18 -24.00
N GLY A 89 -20.81 -40.98 -22.96
CA GLY A 89 -20.78 -42.46 -23.06
C GLY A 89 -19.44 -43.12 -23.42
N ILE A 90 -18.33 -42.79 -22.73
CA ILE A 90 -17.02 -43.48 -22.90
C ILE A 90 -16.59 -44.23 -21.62
N LEU A 91 -17.51 -44.52 -20.70
CA LEU A 91 -17.24 -45.33 -19.50
C LEU A 91 -18.36 -46.34 -19.25
N SER A 92 -18.63 -47.22 -20.23
CA SER A 92 -19.60 -48.33 -20.09
C SER A 92 -19.04 -49.68 -20.52
N SER A 93 -17.72 -49.87 -20.50
CA SER A 93 -17.11 -51.18 -20.66
C SER A 93 -16.27 -51.47 -19.43
N TYR A 94 -16.84 -52.21 -18.48
CA TYR A 94 -16.21 -53.10 -17.49
C TYR A 94 -17.12 -53.18 -16.26
N ILE A 95 -18.25 -53.86 -16.44
CA ILE A 95 -18.90 -54.59 -15.36
C ILE A 95 -19.25 -55.94 -15.96
N SER A 96 -18.41 -56.94 -15.68
CA SER A 96 -18.73 -58.35 -15.87
C SER A 96 -18.20 -59.14 -14.68
N SER A 97 -19.12 -59.91 -14.11
CA SER A 97 -18.95 -61.12 -13.28
C SER A 97 -18.15 -60.99 -11.97
N GLU A 98 -18.87 -60.69 -10.88
CA GLU A 98 -18.58 -61.29 -9.57
C GLU A 98 -18.93 -62.79 -9.64
N THR A 99 -17.93 -63.64 -9.52
CA THR A 99 -18.06 -65.00 -8.99
C THR A 99 -17.11 -65.06 -7.80
N ASP A 100 -17.67 -65.22 -6.60
CA ASP A 100 -16.92 -65.35 -5.36
C ASP A 100 -15.96 -66.54 -5.43
N SER A 101 -14.66 -66.28 -5.65
CA SER A 101 -13.63 -67.29 -5.49
C SER A 101 -13.27 -67.39 -4.00
N SER A 102 -13.55 -68.55 -3.43
CA SER A 102 -13.22 -68.86 -2.04
C SER A 102 -11.70 -68.98 -1.91
N VAL A 103 -11.08 -68.23 -1.01
CA VAL A 103 -9.62 -68.27 -0.77
C VAL A 103 -9.33 -69.28 0.34
N ILE A 104 -8.43 -70.23 0.10
CA ILE A 104 -7.98 -71.22 1.08
C ILE A 104 -6.52 -70.91 1.47
N PHE A 105 -6.17 -71.18 2.72
CA PHE A 105 -4.79 -71.07 3.22
C PHE A 105 -4.18 -72.48 3.34
N ASP A 106 -2.99 -72.68 2.78
CA ASP A 106 -2.19 -73.90 3.01
C ASP A 106 -1.53 -73.89 4.40
N GLU A 107 -0.99 -75.04 4.84
CA GLU A 107 -0.33 -75.24 6.14
C GLU A 107 0.87 -74.30 6.40
N GLU A 108 1.40 -73.64 5.35
CA GLU A 108 2.46 -72.62 5.44
C GLU A 108 1.94 -71.17 5.42
N GLY A 109 0.62 -70.94 5.42
CA GLY A 109 0.00 -69.62 5.56
C GLY A 109 -0.03 -68.73 4.30
N LYS A 110 0.08 -69.31 3.10
CA LYS A 110 0.00 -68.60 1.81
C LYS A 110 -1.41 -68.66 1.22
N THR A 111 -1.86 -67.57 0.59
CA THR A 111 -3.20 -67.44 -0.03
C THR A 111 -3.21 -68.03 -1.44
N ILE A 112 -3.91 -69.15 -1.62
CA ILE A 112 -4.14 -69.81 -2.91
C ILE A 112 -5.61 -69.66 -3.34
N ASP A 113 -5.84 -69.61 -4.66
CA ASP A 113 -7.19 -69.64 -5.24
C ASP A 113 -7.74 -71.06 -5.19
N ALA A 114 -8.93 -71.29 -4.59
CA ALA A 114 -9.45 -72.64 -4.37
C ALA A 114 -9.75 -73.43 -5.67
N THR A 115 -9.93 -72.75 -6.80
CA THR A 115 -10.25 -73.41 -8.08
C THR A 115 -9.05 -73.68 -8.98
N THR A 116 -7.97 -72.91 -8.86
CA THR A 116 -6.81 -73.00 -9.76
C THR A 116 -5.51 -73.39 -9.05
N GLY A 117 -5.46 -73.33 -7.72
CA GLY A 117 -4.27 -73.70 -6.93
C GLY A 117 -3.05 -72.80 -7.17
N GLU A 118 -3.23 -71.67 -7.86
CA GLU A 118 -2.16 -70.71 -8.13
C GLU A 118 -2.07 -69.66 -7.01
N GLU A 119 -0.85 -69.22 -6.73
CA GLU A 119 -0.55 -68.26 -5.67
C GLU A 119 -1.03 -66.85 -6.05
N ILE A 120 -1.97 -66.29 -5.28
CA ILE A 120 -2.47 -64.94 -5.49
C ILE A 120 -1.58 -63.94 -4.73
N GLN A 121 -0.85 -63.09 -5.45
CA GLN A 121 -0.11 -61.98 -4.84
C GLN A 121 -1.04 -60.80 -4.50
N LEU A 122 -1.41 -60.65 -3.22
CA LEU A 122 -2.14 -59.49 -2.74
C LEU A 122 -1.29 -58.21 -2.83
N THR A 123 -1.63 -57.32 -3.76
CA THR A 123 -0.94 -56.02 -3.88
C THR A 123 -1.26 -55.10 -2.71
N HIS A 124 -0.29 -54.91 -1.81
CA HIS A 124 -0.47 -54.06 -0.64
C HIS A 124 -0.39 -52.57 -1.02
N TYR A 125 -1.50 -51.85 -0.88
CA TYR A 125 -1.57 -50.41 -1.15
C TYR A 125 -0.99 -49.60 0.02
N THR A 126 0.15 -48.94 -0.18
CA THR A 126 0.69 -47.98 0.80
C THR A 126 0.03 -46.60 0.60
N PRO A 127 -0.59 -46.00 1.63
CA PRO A 127 -1.21 -44.69 1.51
C PRO A 127 -0.14 -43.60 1.30
N THR A 128 -0.21 -42.89 0.16
CA THR A 128 0.67 -41.76 -0.14
C THR A 128 -0.11 -40.44 -0.19
N LEU A 129 0.49 -39.35 0.31
CA LEU A 129 -0.12 -38.02 0.31
C LEU A 129 -0.41 -37.53 -1.12
N LYS A 130 -1.59 -36.92 -1.35
CA LYS A 130 -2.08 -36.43 -2.66
C LYS A 130 -1.10 -35.50 -3.40
N ALA A 131 -0.21 -34.82 -2.68
CA ALA A 131 0.86 -34.00 -3.27
C ALA A 131 1.84 -34.84 -4.12
N ASN A 132 2.19 -36.04 -3.66
CA ASN A 132 3.12 -36.94 -4.34
C ASN A 132 2.48 -37.58 -5.58
N LEU A 133 1.17 -37.89 -5.52
CA LEU A 133 0.39 -38.32 -6.68
C LEU A 133 0.33 -37.25 -7.78
N ARG A 134 0.20 -35.97 -7.40
CA ARG A 134 0.19 -34.85 -8.36
C ARG A 134 1.57 -34.65 -8.99
N ALA A 135 2.65 -34.79 -8.23
CA ALA A 135 4.01 -34.71 -8.74
C ALA A 135 4.33 -35.86 -9.72
N LYS A 136 3.93 -37.10 -9.39
CA LYS A 136 4.14 -38.28 -10.24
C LYS A 136 3.34 -38.19 -11.55
N ARG A 137 2.08 -37.74 -11.51
CA ARG A 137 1.27 -37.50 -12.72
C ARG A 137 1.86 -36.40 -13.61
N ALA A 138 2.40 -35.33 -13.03
CA ALA A 138 3.04 -34.26 -13.81
C ALA A 138 4.31 -34.75 -14.53
N GLN A 139 5.08 -35.67 -13.92
CA GLN A 139 6.24 -36.29 -14.54
C GLN A 139 5.85 -37.23 -15.69
N GLN A 140 4.86 -38.10 -15.48
CA GLN A 140 4.33 -38.99 -16.52
C GLN A 140 3.79 -38.20 -17.73
N PHE A 141 3.09 -37.09 -17.47
CA PHE A 141 2.60 -36.21 -18.53
C PHE A 141 3.75 -35.57 -19.34
N LYS A 142 4.87 -35.27 -18.68
CA LYS A 142 6.07 -34.73 -19.33
C LYS A 142 6.78 -35.78 -20.20
N GLU A 143 6.78 -37.05 -19.80
CA GLU A 143 7.34 -38.15 -20.60
C GLU A 143 6.50 -38.41 -21.86
N VAL A 144 5.17 -38.44 -21.76
CA VAL A 144 4.27 -38.64 -22.92
C VAL A 144 4.37 -37.51 -23.95
N LEU A 145 4.63 -36.28 -23.49
CA LEU A 145 4.90 -35.15 -24.40
C LEU A 145 6.26 -35.26 -25.10
N GLN A 146 7.25 -35.94 -24.51
CA GLN A 146 8.57 -36.13 -25.13
C GLN A 146 8.55 -37.27 -26.15
N THR A 147 7.78 -38.33 -25.94
CA THR A 147 7.69 -39.45 -26.89
C THR A 147 6.96 -39.09 -28.19
N ASN A 148 5.98 -38.18 -28.14
CA ASN A 148 5.29 -37.67 -29.34
C ASN A 148 6.07 -36.59 -30.13
N ALA A 149 7.18 -36.08 -29.60
CA ALA A 149 7.96 -35.03 -30.24
C ALA A 149 9.03 -35.54 -31.24
N GLN A 150 9.29 -36.85 -31.31
CA GLN A 150 10.39 -37.42 -32.11
C GLN A 150 10.04 -38.00 -33.49
N LYS A 151 8.82 -37.84 -34.01
CA LYS A 151 8.52 -38.20 -35.41
C LYS A 151 7.95 -37.02 -36.20
N LYS A 152 8.83 -36.19 -36.76
CA LYS A 152 8.56 -35.38 -37.96
C LYS A 152 9.63 -35.70 -39.02
N PRO A 153 9.24 -36.02 -40.27
CA PRO A 153 10.20 -36.29 -41.34
C PRO A 153 10.89 -34.98 -41.73
N THR A 154 12.21 -34.93 -41.60
CA THR A 154 13.05 -33.83 -42.11
C THR A 154 13.14 -33.96 -43.63
N LYS A 155 12.50 -33.04 -44.37
CA LYS A 155 12.73 -32.91 -45.82
C LYS A 155 14.18 -32.48 -46.06
N ASN A 156 14.95 -33.29 -46.78
CA ASN A 156 16.30 -32.95 -47.23
C ASN A 156 16.23 -31.77 -48.23
N LEU A 157 16.74 -30.61 -47.82
CA LEU A 157 16.73 -29.35 -48.59
C LEU A 157 17.88 -29.24 -49.61
N THR A 158 18.67 -30.30 -49.80
CA THR A 158 19.88 -30.30 -50.65
C THR A 158 19.61 -30.52 -52.14
N ALA A 159 18.35 -30.78 -52.54
CA ALA A 159 17.98 -31.07 -53.94
C ALA A 159 17.25 -29.91 -54.64
N SER A 160 17.32 -28.68 -54.11
CA SER A 160 16.73 -27.50 -54.77
C SER A 160 17.76 -26.83 -55.69
N PRO A 161 17.44 -26.54 -56.96
CA PRO A 161 18.35 -25.88 -57.90
C PRO A 161 18.74 -24.44 -57.51
N TYR A 162 18.13 -23.89 -56.46
CA TYR A 162 18.40 -22.57 -55.91
C TYR A 162 19.19 -22.59 -54.59
N PHE A 163 19.75 -23.74 -54.21
CA PHE A 163 20.57 -23.87 -52.99
C PHE A 163 22.05 -23.62 -53.30
N ASP A 164 22.62 -22.54 -52.76
CA ASP A 164 24.05 -22.21 -52.90
C ASP A 164 24.85 -22.76 -51.70
N PRO A 165 25.75 -23.75 -51.91
CA PRO A 165 26.53 -24.39 -50.84
C PRO A 165 27.54 -23.47 -50.14
N ARG A 166 27.85 -22.29 -50.70
CA ARG A 166 28.84 -21.37 -50.13
C ARG A 166 28.27 -20.48 -49.03
N LEU A 167 26.94 -20.40 -48.90
CA LEU A 167 26.25 -19.56 -47.92
C LEU A 167 25.78 -20.41 -46.72
N SER A 168 26.56 -20.39 -45.62
CA SER A 168 26.14 -20.99 -44.34
C SER A 168 25.08 -20.12 -43.64
N LEU A 169 23.82 -20.23 -44.06
CA LEU A 169 22.69 -19.57 -43.40
C LEU A 169 22.26 -20.36 -42.15
N LYS A 170 22.56 -19.83 -40.96
CA LYS A 170 22.03 -20.37 -39.69
C LYS A 170 20.50 -20.38 -39.73
N ALA A 171 19.89 -21.55 -39.57
CA ALA A 171 18.43 -21.68 -39.51
C ALA A 171 17.84 -20.78 -38.40
N ALA A 172 16.80 -20.02 -38.76
CA ALA A 172 16.14 -19.10 -37.84
C ALA A 172 15.56 -19.86 -36.64
N ARG A 173 16.09 -19.62 -35.44
CA ARG A 173 15.72 -20.26 -34.16
C ARG A 173 14.31 -19.96 -33.65
N ARG A 174 13.53 -19.13 -34.33
CA ARG A 174 12.15 -18.79 -33.91
C ARG A 174 11.14 -19.55 -34.79
N PRO A 175 10.22 -20.33 -34.21
CA PRO A 175 9.17 -20.96 -35.00
C PRO A 175 8.35 -19.86 -35.68
N ARG A 176 8.12 -20.00 -36.99
CA ARG A 176 7.24 -19.09 -37.73
C ARG A 176 5.84 -19.17 -37.11
N LYS A 177 5.33 -18.05 -36.61
CA LYS A 177 3.94 -17.94 -36.14
C LYS A 177 3.01 -18.35 -37.28
N GLN A 178 2.22 -19.40 -37.07
CA GLN A 178 1.14 -19.77 -37.99
C GLN A 178 0.03 -18.72 -37.94
N LEU A 179 -0.62 -18.47 -39.07
CA LEU A 179 -1.77 -17.56 -39.14
C LEU A 179 -2.95 -18.20 -38.41
N THR A 180 -3.30 -17.65 -37.25
CA THR A 180 -4.53 -17.97 -36.52
C THR A 180 -5.65 -17.05 -37.01
N PHE A 181 -6.52 -17.57 -37.85
CA PHE A 181 -7.72 -16.87 -38.30
C PHE A 181 -8.80 -16.92 -37.21
N TYR A 182 -9.49 -15.80 -37.02
CA TYR A 182 -10.63 -15.71 -36.11
C TYR A 182 -11.91 -15.97 -36.89
N GLU A 183 -12.88 -16.63 -36.26
CA GLU A 183 -14.20 -16.88 -36.85
C GLU A 183 -14.88 -15.57 -37.29
N PRO A 184 -15.55 -15.58 -38.46
CA PRO A 184 -16.24 -14.40 -38.96
C PRO A 184 -17.29 -13.92 -37.94
N GLY A 185 -17.33 -12.62 -37.69
CA GLY A 185 -18.27 -12.02 -36.73
C GLY A 185 -17.76 -11.85 -35.30
N LYS A 186 -16.67 -12.52 -34.89
CA LYS A 186 -16.10 -12.38 -33.52
C LYS A 186 -15.76 -10.93 -33.17
N PHE A 187 -15.13 -10.21 -34.09
CA PHE A 187 -14.78 -8.80 -33.89
C PHE A 187 -15.96 -7.85 -34.07
N ILE A 188 -16.97 -8.24 -34.85
CA ILE A 188 -18.21 -7.47 -35.00
C ILE A 188 -18.98 -7.47 -33.67
N GLN A 189 -19.13 -8.64 -33.05
CA GLN A 189 -19.73 -8.77 -31.72
C GLN A 189 -18.91 -8.05 -30.64
N LEU A 190 -17.59 -8.12 -30.71
CA LEU A 190 -16.72 -7.39 -29.79
C LEU A 190 -16.88 -5.88 -29.95
N ALA A 191 -16.96 -5.37 -31.19
CA ALA A 191 -17.18 -3.96 -31.48
C ALA A 191 -18.57 -3.49 -31.01
N GLN A 192 -19.61 -4.28 -31.23
CA GLN A 192 -20.96 -3.99 -30.72
C GLN A 192 -20.99 -3.94 -29.19
N ARG A 193 -20.28 -4.86 -28.51
CA ARG A 193 -20.13 -4.84 -27.04
C ARG A 193 -19.38 -3.59 -26.56
N ILE A 194 -18.36 -3.14 -27.29
CA ILE A 194 -17.62 -1.91 -26.95
C ILE A 194 -18.52 -0.67 -27.13
N ARG A 195 -19.30 -0.61 -28.21
CA ARG A 195 -20.23 0.52 -28.47
C ARG A 195 -21.35 0.59 -27.42
N THR A 196 -21.97 -0.53 -27.08
CA THR A 196 -23.00 -0.60 -26.03
C THR A 196 -22.45 -0.21 -24.66
N LYS A 197 -21.24 -0.67 -24.31
CA LYS A 197 -20.54 -0.26 -23.08
C LYS A 197 -20.30 1.26 -23.06
N TYR A 198 -19.87 1.84 -24.17
CA TYR A 198 -19.63 3.28 -24.29
C TYR A 198 -20.92 4.10 -24.17
N GLN A 199 -22.02 3.65 -24.79
CA GLN A 199 -23.34 4.30 -24.66
C GLN A 199 -23.86 4.27 -23.23
N LEU A 200 -23.69 3.15 -22.51
CA LEU A 200 -24.03 3.05 -21.10
C LEU A 200 -23.19 4.00 -20.25
N GLN A 201 -21.89 4.13 -20.54
CA GLN A 201 -21.01 5.06 -19.84
C GLN A 201 -21.43 6.53 -20.07
N GLN A 202 -21.77 6.91 -21.31
CA GLN A 202 -22.30 8.24 -21.60
C GLN A 202 -23.64 8.51 -20.89
N LEU A 203 -24.54 7.53 -20.84
CA LEU A 203 -25.80 7.66 -20.12
C LEU A 203 -25.56 7.82 -18.61
N GLN A 204 -24.63 7.06 -18.05
CA GLN A 204 -24.25 7.18 -16.64
C GLN A 204 -23.64 8.55 -16.35
N GLU A 205 -22.82 9.07 -17.25
CA GLU A 205 -22.21 10.40 -17.12
C GLU A 205 -23.25 11.52 -17.26
N SER A 206 -24.21 11.42 -18.18
CA SER A 206 -25.28 12.41 -18.34
C SER A 206 -26.22 12.43 -17.14
N VAL A 207 -26.57 11.27 -16.59
CA VAL A 207 -27.33 11.16 -15.33
C VAL A 207 -26.53 11.76 -14.17
N ALA A 208 -25.23 11.46 -14.06
CA ALA A 208 -24.38 12.05 -13.03
C ALA A 208 -24.27 13.59 -13.16
N GLN A 209 -24.22 14.13 -14.37
CA GLN A 209 -24.23 15.57 -14.62
C GLN A 209 -25.59 16.21 -14.28
N ALA A 210 -26.71 15.55 -14.58
CA ALA A 210 -28.05 16.00 -14.22
C ALA A 210 -28.23 16.03 -12.68
N VAL A 211 -27.74 15.02 -11.97
CA VAL A 211 -27.74 14.96 -10.50
C VAL A 211 -26.83 16.05 -9.88
N LYS A 212 -25.69 16.37 -10.51
CA LYS A 212 -24.83 17.50 -10.08
C LYS A 212 -25.50 18.85 -10.29
N ARG A 213 -26.17 19.06 -11.44
CA ARG A 213 -26.89 20.31 -11.75
C ARG A 213 -28.09 20.56 -10.83
N THR A 214 -28.69 19.51 -10.28
CA THR A 214 -29.81 19.62 -9.34
C THR A 214 -29.38 19.87 -7.90
N GLY A 215 -28.07 19.93 -7.59
CA GLY A 215 -27.56 20.24 -6.24
C GLY A 215 -27.82 19.16 -5.17
N ILE A 216 -28.51 18.08 -5.51
CA ILE A 216 -28.90 17.01 -4.59
C ILE A 216 -27.66 16.26 -4.05
N ALA A 217 -26.61 16.12 -4.87
CA ALA A 217 -25.39 15.42 -4.47
C ALA A 217 -24.50 16.21 -3.50
N SER A 218 -24.45 17.54 -3.61
CA SER A 218 -23.72 18.38 -2.65
C SER A 218 -24.48 18.43 -1.31
N ALA A 219 -25.80 18.58 -1.34
CA ALA A 219 -26.64 18.53 -0.14
C ALA A 219 -26.61 17.16 0.56
N ALA A 220 -26.64 16.04 -0.18
CA ALA A 220 -26.53 14.69 0.38
C ALA A 220 -25.14 14.36 0.93
N LYS A 221 -24.06 14.87 0.31
CA LYS A 221 -22.70 14.74 0.85
C LYS A 221 -22.50 15.57 2.11
N LEU A 222 -23.02 16.80 2.14
CA LEU A 222 -23.01 17.64 3.34
C LEU A 222 -23.84 17.03 4.48
N SER A 223 -24.97 16.39 4.19
CA SER A 223 -25.76 15.68 5.21
C SER A 223 -25.12 14.37 5.69
N THR A 224 -24.22 13.77 4.90
CA THR A 224 -23.41 12.60 5.31
C THR A 224 -22.25 13.00 6.23
N ILE A 225 -21.83 14.27 6.19
CA ILE A 225 -21.07 14.90 7.30
C ILE A 225 -22.05 15.12 8.45
N GLN A 226 -22.64 14.06 8.99
CA GLN A 226 -23.22 14.18 10.31
C GLN A 226 -22.08 14.61 11.24
N PRO A 227 -22.24 15.71 12.02
CA PRO A 227 -21.40 15.87 13.20
C PRO A 227 -21.47 14.54 13.95
N LYS A 228 -20.32 14.06 14.44
CA LYS A 228 -20.25 12.84 15.25
C LYS A 228 -21.47 12.78 16.14
N ARG A 229 -22.08 11.58 16.21
CA ARG A 229 -22.92 11.12 17.31
C ARG A 229 -23.13 12.27 18.28
N ALA A 230 -24.26 12.94 18.16
CA ALA A 230 -24.96 13.23 19.38
C ALA A 230 -25.03 11.85 20.08
N VAL A 231 -24.03 11.56 20.92
CA VAL A 231 -24.34 11.06 22.24
C VAL A 231 -25.45 12.00 22.64
N ASP A 232 -26.63 11.47 22.90
CA ASP A 232 -27.78 12.26 23.31
C ASP A 232 -27.37 13.12 24.53
N GLU A 233 -26.69 14.24 24.29
CA GLU A 233 -26.46 15.34 25.23
C GLU A 233 -27.81 15.95 25.61
N THR A 234 -28.87 15.54 24.91
CA THR A 234 -30.28 15.83 25.17
C THR A 234 -30.82 15.10 26.39
N GLU A 235 -30.26 13.96 26.82
CA GLU A 235 -30.62 13.35 28.11
C GLU A 235 -29.59 13.76 29.15
N VAL A 236 -29.71 15.01 29.62
CA VAL A 236 -29.04 15.46 30.84
C VAL A 236 -29.48 14.50 31.95
N PRO A 237 -28.55 13.71 32.54
CA PRO A 237 -28.90 12.81 33.63
C PRO A 237 -29.54 13.60 34.78
N GLU A 238 -30.54 13.01 35.44
CA GLU A 238 -31.21 13.65 36.58
C GLU A 238 -30.24 13.94 37.74
N LEU A 239 -29.12 13.21 37.80
CA LEU A 239 -28.00 13.44 38.70
C LEU A 239 -26.69 13.20 37.96
N GLU A 240 -25.75 14.15 38.08
CA GLU A 240 -24.40 13.96 37.56
C GLU A 240 -23.61 12.98 38.43
N TRP A 241 -22.74 12.17 37.81
CA TRP A 241 -22.05 11.06 38.47
C TRP A 241 -21.16 11.47 39.66
N TRP A 242 -20.71 12.72 39.71
CA TRP A 242 -19.91 13.25 40.82
C TRP A 242 -20.78 13.67 42.01
N ASP A 243 -22.03 14.08 41.79
CA ASP A 243 -22.98 14.46 42.84
C ASP A 243 -23.61 13.26 43.56
N VAL A 244 -23.72 12.12 42.87
CA VAL A 244 -24.23 10.87 43.44
C VAL A 244 -23.48 10.48 44.73
N TYR A 245 -22.19 10.79 44.80
CA TYR A 245 -21.34 10.48 45.96
C TYR A 245 -21.49 11.50 47.10
N ILE A 246 -21.97 12.70 46.81
CA ILE A 246 -22.12 13.79 47.77
C ILE A 246 -23.50 13.72 48.45
N LEU A 247 -24.51 13.28 47.71
CA LEU A 247 -25.89 13.15 48.18
C LEU A 247 -26.10 11.91 49.04
N ARG A 248 -27.16 11.91 49.85
CA ARG A 248 -27.53 10.79 50.73
C ARG A 248 -28.12 9.64 49.91
N ASN A 249 -27.84 8.40 50.34
CA ASN A 249 -28.35 7.19 49.70
C ASN A 249 -29.89 7.23 49.58
N GLY A 250 -30.41 7.18 48.35
CA GLY A 250 -31.84 7.22 48.05
C GLY A 250 -32.33 8.48 47.33
N VAL A 251 -31.48 9.49 47.14
CA VAL A 251 -31.78 10.66 46.30
C VAL A 251 -31.51 10.31 44.84
N THR A 252 -32.54 10.41 43.98
CA THR A 252 -32.47 10.03 42.56
C THR A 252 -32.48 11.22 41.59
N SER A 253 -32.85 12.42 42.06
CA SER A 253 -32.92 13.64 41.26
C SER A 253 -32.59 14.87 42.11
N TYR A 254 -32.09 15.94 41.48
CA TYR A 254 -31.89 17.24 42.13
C TYR A 254 -33.20 17.84 42.68
N SER A 255 -34.39 17.34 42.28
CA SER A 255 -35.68 17.78 42.83
C SER A 255 -35.76 17.64 44.36
N ALA A 256 -35.07 16.67 44.95
CA ALA A 256 -35.01 16.48 46.40
C ALA A 256 -34.39 17.68 47.15
N LEU A 257 -33.59 18.52 46.47
CA LEU A 257 -33.08 19.78 47.03
C LEU A 257 -34.17 20.87 47.06
N ASN A 258 -35.04 20.90 46.04
CA ASN A 258 -36.17 21.82 45.99
C ASN A 258 -37.23 21.45 47.04
N ASP A 259 -37.53 20.15 47.19
CA ASP A 259 -38.48 19.65 48.20
C ASP A 259 -37.97 19.97 49.61
N ALA A 260 -36.66 19.80 49.86
CA ALA A 260 -36.06 20.18 51.15
C ALA A 260 -36.12 21.69 51.42
N ALA A 261 -35.95 22.53 50.39
CA ALA A 261 -36.05 23.98 50.51
C ALA A 261 -37.50 24.44 50.77
N GLU A 262 -38.50 23.82 50.13
CA GLU A 262 -39.91 24.11 50.32
C GLU A 262 -40.40 23.73 51.73
N HIS A 263 -39.86 22.64 52.29
CA HIS A 263 -40.11 22.23 53.68
C HIS A 263 -39.25 22.97 54.72
N GLY A 264 -38.43 23.95 54.33
CA GLY A 264 -37.58 24.73 55.24
C GLY A 264 -36.42 23.94 55.87
N LEU A 265 -36.06 22.78 55.32
CA LEU A 265 -34.93 21.99 55.78
C LEU A 265 -33.60 22.53 55.21
N PRO A 266 -32.53 22.55 56.01
CA PRO A 266 -31.22 22.96 55.52
C PRO A 266 -30.69 21.93 54.51
N THR A 267 -29.94 22.39 53.50
CA THR A 267 -29.27 21.56 52.47
C THR A 267 -28.46 20.40 53.06
N SER A 268 -27.97 20.58 54.29
CA SER A 268 -27.25 19.58 55.08
C SER A 268 -28.07 18.31 55.42
N ALA A 269 -29.40 18.32 55.23
CA ALA A 269 -30.28 17.17 55.42
C ALA A 269 -30.23 16.18 54.24
N VAL A 270 -29.98 16.70 53.04
CA VAL A 270 -29.93 15.95 51.76
C VAL A 270 -28.50 15.50 51.44
N VAL A 271 -27.50 16.23 51.94
CA VAL A 271 -26.08 15.96 51.74
C VAL A 271 -25.54 14.98 52.79
N ASN A 272 -24.68 14.07 52.36
CA ASN A 272 -24.02 13.12 53.25
C ASN A 272 -22.88 13.81 54.05
N LYS A 273 -23.19 14.25 55.27
CA LYS A 273 -22.25 14.89 56.19
C LYS A 273 -21.01 14.05 56.52
N ALA A 274 -21.05 12.73 56.33
CA ALA A 274 -19.91 11.87 56.63
C ALA A 274 -18.76 12.01 55.62
N TRP A 275 -19.03 12.48 54.40
CA TRP A 275 -18.05 12.52 53.31
C TRP A 275 -17.42 13.90 53.13
N ILE A 276 -18.12 14.97 53.54
CA ILE A 276 -17.61 16.35 53.47
C ILE A 276 -16.93 16.68 54.80
N THR A 277 -15.61 16.86 54.77
CA THR A 277 -14.81 17.24 55.93
C THR A 277 -13.91 18.43 55.58
N ASN A 278 -13.28 19.05 56.59
CA ASN A 278 -12.31 20.13 56.39
C ASN A 278 -10.95 19.64 55.84
N LEU A 279 -10.83 18.34 55.52
CA LEU A 279 -9.60 17.74 55.01
C LEU A 279 -9.47 17.99 53.51
N VAL A 280 -8.31 18.49 53.10
CA VAL A 280 -7.98 18.73 51.68
C VAL A 280 -7.00 17.67 51.21
N GLU A 281 -7.43 16.83 50.27
CA GLU A 281 -6.55 15.86 49.61
C GLU A 281 -5.63 16.56 48.61
N HIS A 282 -4.34 16.25 48.66
CA HIS A 282 -3.40 16.63 47.62
C HIS A 282 -3.32 15.47 46.62
N PRO A 283 -3.82 15.62 45.38
CA PRO A 283 -3.89 14.52 44.43
C PRO A 283 -2.49 13.98 44.10
N VAL A 284 -2.44 12.70 43.72
CA VAL A 284 -1.19 12.02 43.37
C VAL A 284 -0.48 12.78 42.26
N LYS A 285 0.75 13.23 42.53
CA LYS A 285 1.59 13.92 41.54
C LYS A 285 2.03 12.94 40.45
N LEU A 286 1.36 12.99 39.30
CA LEU A 286 1.75 12.24 38.11
C LEU A 286 3.01 12.87 37.47
N LYS A 287 3.90 12.03 36.95
CA LYS A 287 5.05 12.48 36.17
C LYS A 287 4.59 13.09 34.85
N ALA A 288 5.34 14.08 34.36
CA ALA A 288 5.02 14.69 33.08
C ALA A 288 5.15 13.64 31.95
N PRO A 289 4.19 13.52 31.02
CA PRO A 289 4.26 12.54 29.92
C PRO A 289 5.51 12.67 29.02
N LYS A 290 6.19 13.84 29.07
CA LYS A 290 7.39 14.17 28.30
C LYS A 290 8.68 14.09 29.11
N GLU A 291 8.64 13.61 30.35
CA GLU A 291 9.84 13.52 31.19
C GLU A 291 10.81 12.49 30.59
N LEU A 292 11.98 12.97 30.17
CA LEU A 292 13.01 12.09 29.61
C LEU A 292 13.52 11.16 30.71
N SER A 293 13.49 9.84 30.45
CA SER A 293 14.02 8.83 31.38
C SER A 293 15.49 9.10 31.78
N LYS A 294 16.24 9.78 30.92
CA LYS A 294 17.61 10.24 31.20
C LYS A 294 17.68 11.75 31.06
N ARG A 295 18.38 12.40 31.99
CA ARG A 295 18.69 13.83 31.88
C ARG A 295 19.41 14.10 30.55
N PRO A 296 19.07 15.16 29.82
CA PRO A 296 19.72 15.46 28.55
C PRO A 296 21.22 15.73 28.77
N GLU A 297 22.08 14.99 28.09
CA GLU A 297 23.53 15.22 28.11
C GLU A 297 23.83 16.52 27.36
N ILE A 298 24.36 17.51 28.05
CA ILE A 298 24.78 18.78 27.44
C ILE A 298 26.11 18.53 26.69
N PRO A 299 26.16 18.67 25.36
CA PRO A 299 27.39 18.42 24.61
C PRO A 299 28.43 19.49 24.95
N LEU A 300 29.60 19.07 25.42
CA LEU A 300 30.70 19.98 25.73
C LEU A 300 31.38 20.47 24.44
N LEU A 301 31.25 21.75 24.16
CA LEU A 301 31.85 22.39 22.99
C LEU A 301 33.15 23.07 23.38
N LEU A 302 34.25 22.68 22.75
CA LEU A 302 35.55 23.31 22.97
C LEU A 302 35.77 24.49 22.04
N THR A 303 36.37 25.56 22.57
CA THR A 303 36.83 26.70 21.79
C THR A 303 37.92 26.28 20.79
N LYS A 304 38.18 27.12 19.77
CA LYS A 304 39.26 26.84 18.80
C LYS A 304 40.64 26.77 19.48
N LYS A 305 40.87 27.57 20.53
CA LYS A 305 42.13 27.60 21.30
C LYS A 305 42.32 26.29 22.09
N GLU A 306 41.29 25.83 22.78
CA GLU A 306 41.34 24.57 23.53
C GLU A 306 41.51 23.36 22.60
N ARG A 307 40.80 23.32 21.46
CA ARG A 307 41.01 22.28 20.44
C ARG A 307 42.46 22.25 19.94
N LYS A 308 43.09 23.42 19.76
CA LYS A 308 44.51 23.52 19.38
C LYS A 308 45.43 23.03 20.50
N LYS A 309 45.13 23.38 21.76
CA LYS A 309 45.88 22.93 22.95
C LYS A 309 45.81 21.40 23.11
N LEU A 310 44.61 20.83 23.10
CA LEU A 310 44.37 19.38 23.19
C LEU A 310 45.07 18.62 22.06
N ARG A 311 44.93 19.10 20.81
CA ARG A 311 45.63 18.50 19.66
C ARG A 311 47.15 18.55 19.82
N ARG A 312 47.71 19.63 20.38
CA ARG A 312 49.15 19.76 20.62
C ARG A 312 49.60 18.79 21.71
N GLN A 313 48.89 18.71 22.83
CA GLN A 313 49.20 17.79 23.93
C GLN A 313 49.14 16.33 23.46
N ASN A 314 48.06 15.88 22.81
CA ASN A 314 47.94 14.51 22.30
C ASN A 314 49.04 14.16 21.27
N ARG A 315 49.50 15.15 20.49
CA ARG A 315 50.63 14.94 19.56
C ARG A 315 51.97 14.83 20.28
N GLN A 316 52.18 15.66 21.30
CA GLN A 316 53.40 15.61 22.12
C GLN A 316 53.48 14.28 22.87
N GLU A 317 52.37 13.84 23.46
CA GLU A 317 52.27 12.56 24.15
C GLU A 317 52.52 11.38 23.20
N ALA A 318 51.83 11.33 22.05
CA ALA A 318 52.05 10.27 21.05
C ALA A 318 53.49 10.25 20.50
N GLN A 319 54.14 11.41 20.40
CA GLN A 319 55.54 11.49 19.98
C GLN A 319 56.49 11.02 21.09
N LYS A 320 56.21 11.38 22.35
CA LYS A 320 56.95 10.94 23.53
C LYS A 320 56.84 9.42 23.70
N GLU A 321 55.63 8.86 23.60
CA GLU A 321 55.38 7.42 23.63
C GLU A 321 56.15 6.67 22.52
N ARG A 322 56.17 7.22 21.30
CA ARG A 322 56.96 6.63 20.21
C ARG A 322 58.47 6.70 20.48
N GLN A 323 58.97 7.79 21.04
CA GLN A 323 60.39 7.92 21.42
C GLN A 323 60.75 6.97 22.56
N GLU A 324 59.87 6.81 23.55
CA GLU A 324 60.05 5.86 24.66
C GLU A 324 60.06 4.41 24.15
N LYS A 325 59.18 4.05 23.21
CA LYS A 325 59.20 2.74 22.53
C LYS A 325 60.51 2.46 21.80
N VAL A 326 61.10 3.48 21.17
CA VAL A 326 62.42 3.36 20.53
C VAL A 326 63.53 3.25 21.58
N ARG A 327 63.47 4.05 22.66
CA ARG A 327 64.45 4.01 23.76
C ARG A 327 64.46 2.65 24.48
N LEU A 328 63.30 2.03 24.62
CA LEU A 328 63.13 0.68 25.18
C LEU A 328 63.48 -0.44 24.18
N GLY A 329 63.75 -0.12 22.91
CA GLY A 329 64.08 -1.10 21.87
C GLY A 329 62.89 -1.89 21.33
N LEU A 330 61.64 -1.56 21.69
CA LEU A 330 60.43 -2.23 21.17
C LEU A 330 60.16 -1.86 19.70
N MET A 331 60.66 -0.72 19.25
CA MET A 331 60.57 -0.29 17.86
C MET A 331 61.94 0.15 17.34
N PRO A 332 62.35 -0.25 16.13
CA PRO A 332 63.56 0.29 15.52
C PRO A 332 63.40 1.81 15.24
N PRO A 333 64.51 2.58 15.29
CA PRO A 333 64.49 3.98 14.88
C PRO A 333 63.92 4.14 13.46
N PRO A 334 63.06 5.14 13.20
CA PRO A 334 62.47 5.33 11.88
C PRO A 334 63.55 5.76 10.87
N GLU A 335 63.56 5.11 9.71
CA GLU A 335 64.47 5.44 8.61
C GLU A 335 64.30 6.89 8.10
N PRO A 336 65.39 7.51 7.59
CA PRO A 336 65.33 8.85 7.03
C PRO A 336 64.38 8.91 5.82
N LYS A 337 63.61 10.00 5.76
CA LYS A 337 62.62 10.21 4.71
C LYS A 337 63.28 10.65 3.40
N VAL A 338 63.63 9.71 2.51
CA VAL A 338 64.19 10.05 1.19
C VAL A 338 63.06 10.45 0.21
N ARG A 339 63.32 11.39 -0.68
CA ARG A 339 62.46 11.78 -1.82
C ARG A 339 63.35 11.87 -3.05
N LEU A 340 62.81 11.72 -4.26
CA LEU A 340 63.59 11.90 -5.49
C LEU A 340 64.34 13.25 -5.52
N ALA A 341 63.69 14.33 -5.06
CA ALA A 341 64.32 15.65 -4.93
C ALA A 341 65.47 15.72 -3.90
N ASN A 342 65.45 14.86 -2.87
CA ASN A 342 66.47 14.83 -1.82
C ASN A 342 67.48 13.70 -2.02
N LEU A 343 67.38 12.95 -3.12
CA LEU A 343 68.13 11.72 -3.36
C LEU A 343 69.64 12.00 -3.41
N MET A 344 70.06 12.96 -4.24
CA MET A 344 71.47 13.37 -4.37
C MET A 344 72.06 13.92 -3.07
N ARG A 345 71.24 14.52 -2.20
CA ARG A 345 71.70 15.09 -0.92
C ARG A 345 71.85 14.03 0.18
N VAL A 346 71.04 12.97 0.16
CA VAL A 346 70.98 11.97 1.25
C VAL A 346 71.78 10.71 0.90
N LEU A 347 71.79 10.30 -0.37
CA LEU A 347 72.45 9.08 -0.85
C LEU A 347 73.42 9.40 -2.00
N GLY A 348 74.06 10.57 -1.97
CA GLY A 348 74.89 11.08 -3.07
C GLY A 348 76.06 10.16 -3.46
N SER A 349 76.77 9.60 -2.47
CA SER A 349 77.86 8.63 -2.70
C SER A 349 77.38 7.38 -3.44
N ASP A 350 76.23 6.85 -3.01
CA ASP A 350 75.67 5.59 -3.52
C ASP A 350 74.98 5.79 -4.87
N ALA A 351 74.38 6.97 -5.06
CA ALA A 351 73.69 7.34 -6.29
C ALA A 351 74.65 7.68 -7.44
N VAL A 352 75.91 8.03 -7.14
CA VAL A 352 76.96 8.18 -8.16
C VAL A 352 77.46 6.81 -8.64
N GLN A 353 77.47 5.79 -7.75
CA GLN A 353 77.87 4.43 -8.10
C GLN A 353 76.78 3.72 -8.93
N ASP A 354 75.54 3.67 -8.43
CA ASP A 354 74.41 2.99 -9.09
C ASP A 354 73.14 3.88 -9.10
N PRO A 355 72.97 4.79 -10.07
CA PRO A 355 71.85 5.75 -10.06
C PRO A 355 70.48 5.06 -10.14
N SER A 356 70.35 4.01 -10.96
CA SER A 356 69.10 3.27 -11.14
C SER A 356 68.68 2.48 -9.91
N LYS A 357 69.63 1.91 -9.16
CA LYS A 357 69.37 1.12 -7.95
C LYS A 357 68.89 2.02 -6.81
N VAL A 358 69.55 3.15 -6.62
CA VAL A 358 69.16 4.13 -5.60
C VAL A 358 67.82 4.77 -5.95
N GLU A 359 67.56 5.05 -7.24
CA GLU A 359 66.25 5.54 -7.66
C GLU A 359 65.14 4.51 -7.39
N ALA A 360 65.35 3.24 -7.75
CA ALA A 360 64.41 2.16 -7.48
C ALA A 360 64.13 1.99 -5.98
N TYR A 361 65.17 2.06 -5.14
CA TYR A 361 65.03 2.03 -3.68
C TYR A 361 64.18 3.20 -3.15
N VAL A 362 64.46 4.43 -3.60
CA VAL A 362 63.70 5.61 -3.17
C VAL A 362 62.26 5.57 -3.67
N ARG A 363 62.01 5.09 -4.89
CA ARG A 363 60.65 4.86 -5.41
C ARG A 363 59.92 3.79 -4.59
N ALA A 364 60.56 2.67 -4.26
CA ALA A 364 59.99 1.63 -3.40
C ALA A 364 59.68 2.18 -1.99
N GLN A 365 60.54 3.01 -1.41
CA GLN A 365 60.28 3.67 -0.12
C GLN A 365 59.15 4.71 -0.22
N MET A 366 59.04 5.43 -1.34
CA MET A 366 57.90 6.34 -1.65
C MET A 366 56.59 5.56 -1.79
N GLU A 367 56.61 4.47 -2.53
CA GLU A 367 55.46 3.60 -2.75
C GLU A 367 55.04 2.91 -1.45
N SER A 368 55.98 2.39 -0.65
CA SER A 368 55.71 1.82 0.66
C SER A 368 55.01 2.83 1.58
N ARG A 369 55.47 4.10 1.61
CA ARG A 369 54.78 5.17 2.36
C ARG A 369 53.39 5.47 1.83
N LYS A 370 53.22 5.53 0.50
CA LYS A 370 51.92 5.74 -0.14
C LYS A 370 50.97 4.58 0.20
N ARG A 371 51.45 3.35 0.08
CA ARG A 371 50.73 2.12 0.40
C ARG A 371 50.38 2.03 1.88
N ALA A 372 51.29 2.40 2.79
CA ALA A 372 51.00 2.46 4.23
C ALA A 372 49.93 3.51 4.57
N HIS A 373 49.96 4.68 3.92
CA HIS A 373 48.93 5.71 4.06
C HIS A 373 47.57 5.23 3.51
N GLU A 374 47.56 4.64 2.32
CA GLU A 374 46.36 4.07 1.70
C GLU A 374 45.80 2.90 2.51
N ALA A 375 46.65 2.01 3.01
CA ALA A 375 46.27 0.91 3.89
C ALA A 375 45.68 1.42 5.21
N SER A 376 46.29 2.46 5.81
CA SER A 376 45.74 3.10 7.02
C SER A 376 44.39 3.79 6.74
N ASN A 377 44.20 4.37 5.55
CA ASN A 377 42.92 4.93 5.14
C ASN A 377 41.88 3.85 4.87
N ALA A 378 42.28 2.74 4.24
CA ALA A 378 41.44 1.60 3.97
C ALA A 378 40.99 0.92 5.28
N ALA A 379 41.89 0.74 6.24
CA ALA A 379 41.58 0.21 7.57
C ALA A 379 40.62 1.11 8.36
N ARG A 380 40.75 2.45 8.22
CA ARG A 380 39.81 3.41 8.83
C ARG A 380 38.50 3.57 8.06
N LYS A 381 38.45 3.14 6.80
CA LYS A 381 37.26 3.26 5.95
C LYS A 381 36.20 2.31 6.48
N LEU A 382 35.09 2.91 6.88
CA LEU A 382 33.95 2.18 7.41
C LEU A 382 33.44 1.17 6.39
N THR A 383 33.18 -0.07 6.82
CA THR A 383 32.59 -1.08 5.92
C THR A 383 31.20 -0.61 5.46
N LYS A 384 30.71 -1.13 4.32
CA LYS A 384 29.38 -0.73 3.79
C LYS A 384 28.28 -0.97 4.82
N GLU A 385 28.37 -2.05 5.58
CA GLU A 385 27.43 -2.42 6.64
C GLU A 385 27.50 -1.47 7.83
N GLN A 386 28.71 -1.18 8.33
CA GLN A 386 28.91 -0.22 9.40
C GLN A 386 28.44 1.19 9.00
N ALA A 387 28.65 1.58 7.74
CA ALA A 387 28.15 2.85 7.20
C ALA A 387 26.62 2.88 7.13
N ARG A 388 25.99 1.78 6.71
CA ARG A 388 24.54 1.62 6.75
C ARG A 388 24.01 1.71 8.18
N TYR A 389 24.65 1.03 9.14
CA TYR A 389 24.26 1.06 10.55
C TYR A 389 24.39 2.47 11.14
N LYS A 390 25.50 3.19 10.90
CA LYS A 390 25.65 4.59 11.34
C LYS A 390 24.61 5.52 10.70
N ARG A 391 24.25 5.29 9.43
CA ARG A 391 23.18 6.04 8.75
C ARG A 391 21.81 5.75 9.36
N ILE A 392 21.49 4.48 9.62
CA ILE A 392 20.25 4.07 10.29
C ILE A 392 20.19 4.67 11.68
N LYS A 393 21.25 4.58 12.49
CA LYS A 393 21.32 5.18 13.84
C LYS A 393 21.12 6.70 13.81
N LYS A 394 21.58 7.39 12.76
CA LYS A 394 21.36 8.83 12.58
C LYS A 394 19.91 9.18 12.20
N ILE A 395 19.23 8.30 11.47
CA ILE A 395 17.85 8.50 11.00
C ILE A 395 16.84 8.02 12.04
N LYS A 396 17.11 6.90 12.70
CA LYS A 396 16.30 6.32 13.76
C LYS A 396 16.39 7.23 14.98
N GLU A 397 15.47 8.18 15.04
CA GLU A 397 15.28 9.04 16.19
C GLU A 397 14.59 8.25 17.30
N ASP A 398 14.90 8.61 18.54
CA ASP A 398 14.17 8.07 19.68
C ASP A 398 12.75 8.65 19.64
N THR A 399 11.79 7.76 19.46
CA THR A 399 10.35 8.08 19.37
C THR A 399 9.60 7.47 20.55
N SER A 400 10.33 7.09 21.61
CA SER A 400 9.76 6.52 22.84
C SER A 400 9.00 7.56 23.65
N THR A 401 9.48 8.81 23.71
CA THR A 401 8.85 9.87 24.51
C THR A 401 7.77 10.62 23.74
N ILE A 402 8.06 10.99 22.49
CA ILE A 402 7.16 11.78 21.65
C ILE A 402 7.28 11.29 20.22
N VAL A 403 6.12 11.14 19.58
CA VAL A 403 6.01 10.85 18.16
C VAL A 403 5.46 12.09 17.47
N HIS A 404 6.15 12.57 16.44
CA HIS A 404 5.59 13.62 15.59
C HIS A 404 4.75 12.98 14.49
N VAL A 405 3.56 13.53 14.28
CA VAL A 405 2.60 13.05 13.29
C VAL A 405 2.28 14.18 12.32
N ALA A 406 2.20 13.84 11.05
CA ALA A 406 1.79 14.75 9.98
C ALA A 406 0.72 14.05 9.13
N VAL A 407 -0.36 14.77 8.88
CA VAL A 407 -1.49 14.34 8.04
C VAL A 407 -1.50 15.19 6.80
N TYR A 408 -1.32 14.55 5.66
CA TYR A 408 -1.40 15.19 4.34
C TYR A 408 -2.65 14.76 3.62
N ARG A 409 -3.23 15.69 2.89
CA ARG A 409 -4.30 15.43 1.93
C ARG A 409 -3.76 15.59 0.52
N VAL A 410 -4.03 14.62 -0.34
CA VAL A 410 -3.63 14.61 -1.74
C VAL A 410 -4.85 14.39 -2.61
N ASN A 411 -5.01 15.22 -3.65
CA ASN A 411 -6.19 15.15 -4.50
C ASN A 411 -6.15 13.92 -5.41
N ASP A 412 -4.99 13.64 -6.03
CA ASP A 412 -4.84 12.52 -6.95
C ASP A 412 -3.57 11.70 -6.67
N PHE A 413 -3.77 10.40 -6.42
CA PHE A 413 -2.71 9.40 -6.28
C PHE A 413 -2.65 8.45 -7.48
N SER A 414 -3.28 8.73 -8.62
CA SER A 414 -3.31 7.82 -9.78
C SER A 414 -1.92 7.47 -10.32
N ASN A 415 -0.94 8.38 -10.21
CA ASN A 415 0.42 8.14 -10.69
C ASN A 415 1.18 7.14 -9.79
N PRO A 416 1.61 5.98 -10.32
CA PRO A 416 2.39 4.99 -9.56
C PRO A 416 3.72 5.55 -9.03
N SER A 417 4.34 6.50 -9.73
CA SER A 417 5.59 7.13 -9.31
C SER A 417 5.43 7.93 -8.03
N HIS A 418 4.27 8.59 -7.82
CA HIS A 418 3.99 9.32 -6.59
C HIS A 418 3.80 8.37 -5.43
N ARG A 419 3.02 7.29 -5.62
CA ARG A 419 2.85 6.20 -4.62
C ARG A 419 4.19 5.63 -4.20
N PHE A 420 5.01 5.24 -5.18
CA PHE A 420 6.34 4.67 -4.93
C PHE A 420 7.26 5.62 -4.17
N LYS A 421 7.28 6.90 -4.53
CA LYS A 421 8.10 7.92 -3.83
C LYS A 421 7.65 8.05 -2.37
N VAL A 422 6.34 8.13 -2.12
CA VAL A 422 5.77 8.25 -0.77
C VAL A 422 6.12 7.02 0.07
N GLU A 423 5.83 5.84 -0.44
CA GLU A 423 6.09 4.56 0.24
C GLU A 423 7.58 4.36 0.54
N THR A 424 8.42 4.50 -0.48
CA THR A 424 9.85 4.21 -0.38
C THR A 424 10.55 5.20 0.54
N ASN A 425 10.21 6.50 0.47
CA ASN A 425 10.83 7.48 1.36
C ASN A 425 10.37 7.30 2.81
N ALA A 426 9.10 6.97 3.05
CA ALA A 426 8.63 6.71 4.41
C ALA A 426 9.34 5.48 5.01
N ASN A 427 9.48 4.40 4.23
CA ASN A 427 10.22 3.20 4.63
C ASN A 427 11.72 3.48 4.85
N GLN A 428 12.37 4.24 3.96
CA GLN A 428 13.78 4.62 4.09
C GLN A 428 14.04 5.51 5.31
N LEU A 429 13.08 6.36 5.68
CA LEU A 429 13.13 7.20 6.86
C LEU A 429 12.71 6.45 8.14
N LEU A 430 12.32 5.17 8.05
CA LEU A 430 11.81 4.37 9.19
C LEU A 430 10.60 5.02 9.87
N MET A 431 9.76 5.65 9.06
CA MET A 431 8.50 6.23 9.48
C MET A 431 7.39 5.18 9.41
N THR A 432 6.33 5.41 10.18
CA THR A 432 5.14 4.56 10.23
C THR A 432 3.93 5.36 9.78
N GLY A 433 2.82 4.70 9.43
CA GLY A 433 1.65 5.44 8.96
C GLY A 433 0.69 4.64 8.10
N LEU A 434 -0.28 5.32 7.51
CA LEU A 434 -1.29 4.75 6.62
C LEU A 434 -1.60 5.72 5.50
N VAL A 435 -1.69 5.19 4.29
CA VAL A 435 -2.19 5.91 3.11
C VAL A 435 -3.55 5.33 2.73
N ALA A 436 -4.60 6.09 3.01
CA ALA A 436 -5.95 5.77 2.58
C ALA A 436 -6.20 6.39 1.21
N LEU A 437 -6.46 5.54 0.22
CA LEU A 437 -6.80 5.95 -1.13
C LEU A 437 -8.33 5.95 -1.27
N HIS A 438 -8.89 7.11 -1.62
CA HIS A 438 -10.31 7.30 -1.87
C HIS A 438 -10.49 8.19 -3.10
N SER A 439 -11.61 8.09 -3.81
CA SER A 439 -11.84 8.82 -5.06
C SER A 439 -11.76 10.33 -4.90
N ASP A 440 -12.29 10.83 -3.78
CA ASP A 440 -12.51 12.26 -3.57
C ASP A 440 -11.42 12.89 -2.68
N CYS A 441 -10.75 12.09 -1.84
CA CYS A 441 -9.77 12.59 -0.87
C CYS A 441 -8.79 11.49 -0.48
N ASN A 442 -7.54 11.57 -0.91
CA ASN A 442 -6.50 10.64 -0.45
C ASN A 442 -5.82 11.22 0.79
N VAL A 443 -5.72 10.43 1.85
CA VAL A 443 -5.14 10.85 3.13
C VAL A 443 -3.88 10.06 3.40
N VAL A 444 -2.79 10.77 3.68
CA VAL A 444 -1.47 10.21 4.00
C VAL A 444 -1.14 10.62 5.43
N VAL A 445 -1.23 9.67 6.36
CA VAL A 445 -0.82 9.86 7.75
C VAL A 445 0.57 9.28 7.91
N VAL A 446 1.50 10.06 8.44
CA VAL A 446 2.87 9.63 8.70
C VAL A 446 3.30 10.03 10.10
N GLU A 447 3.88 9.07 10.82
CA GLU A 447 4.37 9.16 12.18
C GLU A 447 5.88 8.91 12.20
N GLY A 448 6.61 9.68 12.99
CA GLY A 448 8.06 9.55 13.10
C GLY A 448 8.69 10.61 13.99
N GLY A 449 10.01 10.70 13.95
CA GLY A 449 10.77 11.73 14.65
C GLY A 449 10.78 13.07 13.91
N GLN A 450 11.20 14.13 14.59
CA GLN A 450 11.16 15.49 14.04
C GLN A 450 12.03 15.68 12.78
N ARG A 451 13.23 15.09 12.70
CA ARG A 451 14.08 15.20 11.49
C ARG A 451 13.53 14.36 10.35
N GLN A 452 12.90 13.22 10.67
CA GLN A 452 12.21 12.40 9.68
C GLN A 452 11.05 13.19 9.06
N GLN A 453 10.21 13.79 9.90
CA GLN A 453 9.08 14.62 9.46
C GLN A 453 9.51 15.81 8.61
N ARG A 454 10.56 16.56 8.98
CA ARG A 454 11.07 17.67 8.15
C ARG A 454 11.49 17.24 6.74
N LYS A 455 12.08 16.05 6.60
CA LYS A 455 12.47 15.52 5.29
C LYS A 455 11.26 15.07 4.48
N PHE A 456 10.28 14.46 5.15
CA PHE A 456 9.07 13.98 4.51
C PHE A 456 8.13 15.12 4.09
N GLU A 457 7.99 16.15 4.93
CA GLU A 457 7.28 17.39 4.61
C GLU A 457 7.86 18.09 3.38
N ARG A 458 9.21 18.19 3.30
CA ARG A 458 9.88 18.71 2.11
C ARG A 458 9.65 17.83 0.88
N LEU A 459 9.54 16.50 1.06
CA LEU A 459 9.21 15.59 -0.03
C LEU A 459 7.79 15.86 -0.57
N MET A 460 6.80 15.85 0.32
CA MET A 460 5.38 15.98 -0.03
C MET A 460 5.03 17.34 -0.61
N LEU A 461 5.53 18.42 -0.02
CA LEU A 461 5.11 19.78 -0.41
C LEU A 461 5.97 20.38 -1.53
N HIS A 462 7.26 20.03 -1.62
CA HIS A 462 8.19 20.75 -2.51
C HIS A 462 8.84 19.87 -3.58
N ARG A 463 9.15 18.60 -3.30
CA ARG A 463 9.91 17.74 -4.23
C ARG A 463 9.01 16.95 -5.18
N ILE A 464 7.83 16.54 -4.75
CA ILE A 464 6.86 15.86 -5.60
C ILE A 464 6.07 16.93 -6.35
N LYS A 465 6.16 16.90 -7.68
CA LYS A 465 5.38 17.77 -8.56
C LYS A 465 4.05 17.09 -8.88
N TRP A 466 3.04 17.37 -8.07
CA TRP A 466 1.73 16.68 -8.17
C TRP A 466 1.01 16.86 -9.51
N HIS A 467 1.26 17.96 -10.23
CA HIS A 467 0.60 18.27 -11.51
C HIS A 467 1.34 17.76 -12.76
N GLU A 468 2.49 17.08 -12.62
CA GLU A 468 3.34 16.70 -13.77
C GLU A 468 2.71 15.61 -14.66
N GLY A 469 1.83 14.76 -14.11
CA GLY A 469 1.14 13.70 -14.86
C GLY A 469 0.06 14.18 -15.84
N LYS A 470 -0.45 15.41 -15.70
CA LYS A 470 -1.48 15.96 -16.61
C LYS A 470 -0.91 16.46 -17.95
N ARG A 471 0.41 16.61 -18.07
CA ARG A 471 1.07 17.10 -19.30
C ARG A 471 1.51 15.98 -20.27
N GLY A 472 1.39 14.71 -19.87
CA GLY A 472 2.07 13.58 -20.53
C GLY A 472 1.31 12.83 -21.63
N ALA A 473 0.14 13.32 -22.07
CA ALA A 473 -0.61 12.68 -23.16
C ALA A 473 -1.06 13.74 -24.18
N GLY A 474 -0.16 14.13 -25.09
CA GLY A 474 -0.54 14.68 -26.40
C GLY A 474 -0.69 16.20 -26.53
N SER A 475 0.25 17.02 -26.06
CA SER A 475 0.38 18.38 -26.60
C SER A 475 1.83 18.86 -26.62
N PHE A 476 2.51 18.60 -27.73
CA PHE A 476 3.55 19.49 -28.23
C PHE A 476 2.84 20.69 -28.88
N ARG A 477 2.39 21.65 -28.07
CA ARG A 477 2.20 23.03 -28.53
C ARG A 477 2.92 23.93 -27.55
N GLU A 478 4.00 24.48 -28.06
CA GLU A 478 4.69 25.63 -27.53
C GLU A 478 3.70 26.81 -27.60
N ASP A 479 3.07 27.12 -26.47
CA ASP A 479 2.66 28.50 -26.21
C ASP A 479 2.67 28.76 -24.70
N VAL A 480 3.52 29.69 -24.32
CA VAL A 480 3.69 30.20 -22.97
C VAL A 480 2.74 31.37 -22.84
N THR A 481 1.48 31.12 -22.48
CA THR A 481 0.63 32.13 -21.81
C THR A 481 -0.60 31.46 -21.18
N GLN A 482 -0.68 31.59 -19.85
CA GLN A 482 -1.90 31.61 -19.04
C GLN A 482 -2.95 30.50 -19.26
N SER A 483 -2.75 29.37 -18.57
CA SER A 483 -3.86 28.59 -17.99
C SER A 483 -3.58 28.27 -16.52
N SER A 484 -3.46 29.33 -15.73
CA SER A 484 -3.49 29.33 -14.26
C SER A 484 -4.91 29.07 -13.73
N GLY A 485 -5.51 27.95 -14.15
CA GLY A 485 -6.91 27.61 -13.85
C GLY A 485 -7.11 26.41 -12.90
N SER A 486 -6.06 25.91 -12.25
CA SER A 486 -6.22 25.06 -11.06
C SER A 486 -5.13 25.41 -10.06
N THR A 487 -5.31 26.57 -9.42
CA THR A 487 -4.48 27.16 -8.36
C THR A 487 -4.64 26.39 -7.05
N GLU A 488 -4.63 25.07 -7.11
CA GLU A 488 -4.81 24.22 -5.95
C GLU A 488 -3.54 23.41 -5.74
N PRO A 489 -2.85 23.57 -4.60
CA PRO A 489 -1.73 22.71 -4.27
C PRO A 489 -2.21 21.25 -4.25
N GLY A 490 -1.68 20.43 -5.15
CA GLY A 490 -2.09 19.02 -5.28
C GLY A 490 -1.86 18.16 -4.02
N CYS A 491 -1.07 18.67 -3.06
CA CYS A 491 -0.92 18.14 -1.71
C CYS A 491 -0.98 19.28 -0.70
N ARG A 492 -1.77 19.11 0.37
CA ARG A 492 -1.87 20.06 1.48
C ARG A 492 -1.52 19.36 2.80
N LEU A 493 -0.91 20.10 3.71
CA LEU A 493 -0.71 19.66 5.09
C LEU A 493 -1.97 20.03 5.88
N VAL A 494 -2.71 19.02 6.34
CA VAL A 494 -3.96 19.21 7.11
C VAL A 494 -3.63 19.46 8.58
N TRP A 495 -2.77 18.61 9.13
CA TRP A 495 -2.42 18.69 10.54
C TRP A 495 -0.99 18.24 10.78
N LYS A 496 -0.34 18.88 11.74
CA LYS A 496 1.00 18.53 12.22
C LYS A 496 1.03 18.71 13.72
N GLY A 497 1.36 17.64 14.43
CA GLY A 497 1.39 17.66 15.88
C GLY A 497 2.24 16.56 16.48
N THR A 498 2.03 16.35 17.77
CA THR A 498 2.74 15.35 18.56
C THR A 498 1.75 14.45 19.27
N VAL A 499 2.03 13.16 19.27
CA VAL A 499 1.26 12.11 19.95
C VAL A 499 2.21 11.36 20.89
N HIS A 500 1.63 10.72 21.91
CA HIS A 500 2.40 9.98 22.91
C HIS A 500 3.06 8.72 22.33
N GLN A 501 2.31 7.91 21.56
CA GLN A 501 2.78 6.65 21.00
C GLN A 501 2.44 6.54 19.50
N ARG A 502 3.11 5.61 18.81
CA ARG A 502 2.84 5.33 17.38
C ARG A 502 1.59 4.47 17.27
N ALA A 503 0.65 4.86 16.41
CA ALA A 503 -0.54 4.05 16.13
C ALA A 503 -0.28 2.99 15.05
N PHE A 504 0.73 3.19 14.21
CA PHE A 504 1.03 2.32 13.06
C PHE A 504 2.38 1.61 13.17
N ASP A 505 2.47 0.37 12.67
CA ASP A 505 3.69 -0.44 12.69
C ASP A 505 4.59 -0.21 11.46
N LYS A 506 3.96 -0.05 10.30
CA LYS A 506 4.59 0.16 8.98
C LYS A 506 3.67 1.00 8.12
N VAL A 507 4.24 1.68 7.13
CA VAL A 507 3.43 2.37 6.12
C VAL A 507 2.72 1.37 5.22
N GLN A 508 1.40 1.44 5.17
CA GLN A 508 0.57 0.61 4.31
C GLN A 508 -0.30 1.47 3.40
N PHE A 509 -0.53 0.99 2.18
CA PHE A 509 -1.51 1.57 1.26
C PHE A 509 -2.79 0.75 1.34
N ARG A 510 -3.91 1.41 1.64
CA ARG A 510 -5.24 0.79 1.68
C ARG A 510 -6.16 1.54 0.73
N ALA A 511 -6.62 0.82 -0.29
CA ALA A 511 -7.69 1.31 -1.15
C ALA A 511 -9.02 1.20 -0.41
N CYS A 512 -9.69 2.33 -0.24
CA CYS A 512 -10.96 2.44 0.45
C CYS A 512 -11.99 2.98 -0.54
N PRO A 513 -12.88 2.14 -1.09
CA PRO A 513 -13.90 2.58 -2.03
C PRO A 513 -14.97 3.47 -1.39
N THR A 514 -15.20 3.31 -0.09
CA THR A 514 -16.22 4.03 0.68
C THR A 514 -15.58 4.72 1.87
N GLU A 515 -16.12 5.88 2.23
CA GLU A 515 -15.64 6.73 3.32
C GLU A 515 -15.78 6.06 4.68
N LEU A 516 -16.88 5.35 4.90
CA LEU A 516 -17.10 4.56 6.12
C LEU A 516 -16.03 3.49 6.30
N PHE A 517 -15.62 2.84 5.20
CA PHE A 517 -14.55 1.85 5.24
C PHE A 517 -13.20 2.51 5.54
N ALA A 518 -12.89 3.66 4.93
CA ALA A 518 -11.69 4.42 5.25
C ALA A 518 -11.65 4.79 6.73
N ARG A 519 -12.76 5.34 7.25
CA ARG A 519 -12.92 5.70 8.67
C ARG A 519 -12.75 4.51 9.60
N GLU A 520 -13.30 3.34 9.24
CA GLU A 520 -13.14 2.11 10.02
C GLU A 520 -11.67 1.66 10.10
N GLN A 521 -10.87 1.81 9.03
CA GLN A 521 -9.44 1.51 9.06
C GLN A 521 -8.67 2.41 10.03
N PHE A 522 -9.03 3.69 10.12
CA PHE A 522 -8.45 4.61 11.11
C PHE A 522 -8.98 4.36 12.52
N ARG A 523 -10.26 3.98 12.67
CA ARG A 523 -10.87 3.60 13.95
C ARG A 523 -10.20 2.37 14.57
N LYS A 524 -9.79 1.37 13.76
CA LYS A 524 -9.03 0.20 14.25
C LYS A 524 -7.71 0.56 14.95
N ARG A 525 -7.24 1.80 14.81
CA ARG A 525 -6.01 2.34 15.39
C ARG A 525 -6.28 3.57 16.27
N ASP A 526 -7.55 3.82 16.63
CA ASP A 526 -8.02 4.95 17.45
C ASP A 526 -7.66 6.35 16.89
N VAL A 527 -7.47 6.46 15.58
CA VAL A 527 -7.05 7.69 14.88
C VAL A 527 -8.07 8.17 13.84
N GLU A 528 -9.34 7.88 14.06
CA GLU A 528 -10.47 8.28 13.21
C GLU A 528 -10.56 9.79 12.96
N HIS A 529 -10.11 10.60 13.93
CA HIS A 529 -10.12 12.06 13.86
C HIS A 529 -9.21 12.63 12.75
N TYR A 530 -8.16 11.91 12.33
CA TYR A 530 -7.33 12.35 11.20
C TYR A 530 -8.05 12.24 9.87
N TRP A 531 -8.86 11.19 9.69
CA TRP A 531 -9.70 11.02 8.52
C TRP A 531 -10.80 12.08 8.51
N ASP A 532 -11.53 12.22 9.62
CA ASP A 532 -12.63 13.18 9.74
C ASP A 532 -12.15 14.61 9.42
N ALA A 533 -11.01 15.06 9.98
CA ALA A 533 -10.46 16.38 9.72
C ALA A 533 -10.05 16.58 8.23
N ALA A 534 -9.38 15.60 7.64
CA ALA A 534 -8.94 15.69 6.24
C ALA A 534 -10.12 15.63 5.26
N TYR A 535 -11.14 14.82 5.58
CA TYR A 535 -12.34 14.62 4.78
C TYR A 535 -13.28 15.84 4.87
N SER A 536 -13.59 16.34 6.07
CA SER A 536 -14.38 17.57 6.25
C SER A 536 -13.73 18.76 5.55
N GLY A 537 -12.41 18.92 5.70
CA GLY A 537 -11.68 19.98 4.99
C GLY A 537 -11.68 19.80 3.46
N ALA A 538 -11.81 18.57 2.96
CA ALA A 538 -11.92 18.32 1.52
C ALA A 538 -13.30 18.71 0.98
N ILE A 539 -14.35 18.42 1.75
CA ILE A 539 -15.71 18.77 1.34
C ILE A 539 -15.93 20.27 1.39
N LEU A 540 -15.51 20.94 2.47
CA LEU A 540 -15.66 22.39 2.59
C LEU A 540 -15.02 23.11 1.39
N GLU A 541 -13.80 22.73 1.05
CA GLU A 541 -13.11 23.28 -0.13
C GLU A 541 -13.74 22.90 -1.48
N SER A 542 -14.51 21.80 -1.53
CA SER A 542 -15.30 21.44 -2.71
C SER A 542 -16.65 22.18 -2.78
N ALA A 543 -17.17 22.64 -1.64
CA ALA A 543 -18.40 23.42 -1.54
C ALA A 543 -18.17 24.92 -1.74
N ASP A 544 -16.98 25.42 -1.38
CA ASP A 544 -16.54 26.80 -1.62
C ASP A 544 -16.19 27.09 -3.10
N LYS A 545 -16.14 26.06 -3.95
CA LYS A 545 -15.94 26.15 -5.41
C LYS A 545 -17.24 25.94 -6.14
#